data_AF-A0A353QDX6-F1
#
_entry.id   AF-A0A353QDX6-F1
#
_cell.length_a   1.000
_cell.length_b   1.000
_cell.length_c   1.000
_cell.angle_alpha   90.00
_cell.angle_beta   90.00
_cell.angle_gamma   90.00
#
_symmetry.space_group_name_H-M   'P 1'
#
loop_
_entity.id
_entity.type
_entity.pdbx_description
1 polymer ?
#
loop_
_entity_poly.entity_id
_entity_poly.type
_entity_poly.pdbx_seq_one_letter_code
_entity_poly.pdbx_strand_id
1 'polypeptide(L)'
;RKNAAADFFMGIVLRDSHMVVDAIIDMGAITNQSNMKSFEREVDTLIAEYLTMPMNKVKLDELLRKIFQIVYSSHIKVPHEFALVAKALGMLQGLVEKLAPEINFLMIAEPIAKKLIYRSFSLENAGDHFKKSLLAYYHLFSELPATLRNILRKAAGESLNVKFELTDMNMLQRRLERVFNRISFSVMLLAISIIIAGDLISFGLSAGKSAEMHAFNIAILKTGLVLAVIIVLGLIVSMFRSRR
;
A
#
# COMPACT_ATOMS: atom_id res chain seq x y z
N ARG A 1 -11.81 18.24 -10.58
CA ARG A 1 -10.88 19.39 -10.74
C ARG A 1 -10.37 19.97 -9.42
N LYS A 2 -11.20 20.40 -8.45
CA LYS A 2 -10.70 20.99 -7.16
C LYS A 2 -9.72 20.10 -6.37
N ASN A 3 -9.84 18.78 -6.47
CA ASN A 3 -9.02 17.84 -5.67
C ASN A 3 -7.67 17.48 -6.32
N ALA A 4 -7.52 17.65 -7.63
CA ALA A 4 -6.34 17.20 -8.35
C ALA A 4 -5.08 18.00 -7.98
N ALA A 5 -5.22 19.29 -7.63
CA ALA A 5 -4.10 20.06 -7.10
C ALA A 5 -3.65 19.54 -5.73
N ALA A 6 -4.59 19.13 -4.87
CA ALA A 6 -4.26 18.55 -3.57
C ALA A 6 -3.57 17.19 -3.74
N ASP A 7 -4.08 16.33 -4.64
CA ASP A 7 -3.47 15.05 -4.96
C ASP A 7 -2.04 15.20 -5.50
N PHE A 8 -1.81 16.19 -6.36
CA PHE A 8 -0.48 16.52 -6.88
C PHE A 8 0.51 16.85 -5.75
N PHE A 9 0.13 17.74 -4.83
CA PHE A 9 1.00 18.08 -3.69
C PHE A 9 1.17 16.91 -2.72
N MET A 10 0.13 16.08 -2.54
CA MET A 10 0.19 14.88 -1.70
C MET A 10 1.16 13.85 -2.27
N GLY A 11 1.12 13.60 -3.58
CA GLY A 11 2.05 12.71 -4.26
C GLY A 11 3.50 13.19 -4.11
N ILE A 12 3.78 14.49 -4.20
CA ILE A 12 5.13 15.03 -3.97
C ILE A 12 5.59 14.76 -2.52
N VAL A 13 4.75 15.05 -1.52
CA VAL A 13 5.10 14.85 -0.11
C VAL A 13 5.33 13.37 0.22
N LEU A 14 4.51 12.49 -0.34
CA LEU A 14 4.60 11.03 -0.15
C LEU A 14 5.67 10.37 -1.02
N ARG A 15 6.32 11.11 -1.92
CA ARG A 15 7.22 10.57 -2.94
C ARG A 15 6.55 9.51 -3.82
N ASP A 16 5.28 9.73 -4.12
CA ASP A 16 4.47 8.88 -4.97
C ASP A 16 4.36 9.52 -6.36
N SER A 17 5.26 9.16 -7.27
CA SER A 17 5.28 9.66 -8.64
C SER A 17 4.03 9.28 -9.41
N HIS A 18 3.44 8.12 -9.14
CA HIS A 18 2.21 7.66 -9.79
C HIS A 18 1.05 8.60 -9.44
N MET A 19 0.89 8.93 -8.16
CA MET A 19 -0.12 9.87 -7.69
C MET A 19 0.06 11.27 -8.30
N VAL A 20 1.31 11.73 -8.46
CA VAL A 20 1.62 13.01 -9.12
C VAL A 20 1.20 12.98 -10.59
N VAL A 21 1.52 11.91 -11.31
CA VAL A 21 1.17 11.76 -12.73
C VAL A 21 -0.35 11.70 -12.92
N ASP A 22 -1.05 10.91 -12.11
CA ASP A 22 -2.52 10.81 -12.14
C ASP A 22 -3.19 12.17 -11.89
N ALA A 23 -2.69 12.91 -10.90
CA ALA A 23 -3.18 14.26 -10.61
C ALA A 23 -2.97 15.23 -11.78
N ILE A 24 -1.84 15.15 -12.48
CA ILE A 24 -1.56 15.96 -13.68
C ILE A 24 -2.54 15.63 -14.81
N ILE A 25 -2.84 14.36 -15.02
CA ILE A 25 -3.82 13.89 -16.03
C ILE A 25 -5.23 14.42 -15.67
N ASP A 26 -5.63 14.30 -14.40
CA ASP A 26 -6.92 14.79 -13.90
C ASP A 26 -7.10 16.30 -14.03
N MET A 27 -6.00 17.06 -14.12
CA MET A 27 -6.02 18.50 -14.37
C MET A 27 -6.21 18.86 -15.86
N GLY A 28 -6.15 17.87 -16.75
CA GLY A 28 -6.38 18.00 -18.18
C GLY A 28 -5.12 17.88 -19.04
N ALA A 29 -4.05 17.30 -18.49
CA ALA A 29 -2.87 16.98 -19.29
C ALA A 29 -3.19 15.83 -20.25
N ILE A 30 -2.84 16.01 -21.52
CA ILE A 30 -3.05 14.99 -22.56
C ILE A 30 -1.70 14.33 -22.83
N THR A 31 -1.67 13.00 -22.75
CA THR A 31 -0.50 12.17 -23.03
C THR A 31 -0.91 10.87 -23.72
N ASN A 32 -0.01 10.31 -24.54
CA ASN A 32 -0.20 8.97 -25.11
C ASN A 32 0.16 7.91 -24.07
N GLN A 33 -0.62 6.81 -24.00
CA GLN A 33 -0.38 5.73 -23.02
C GLN A 33 1.05 5.15 -23.09
N SER A 34 1.68 5.17 -24.28
CA SER A 34 3.05 4.67 -24.49
C SER A 34 4.13 5.47 -23.76
N ASN A 35 3.88 6.75 -23.42
CA ASN A 35 4.87 7.63 -22.79
C ASN A 35 4.70 7.74 -21.27
N MET A 36 3.60 7.21 -20.72
CA MET A 36 3.24 7.40 -19.32
C MET A 36 4.32 6.88 -18.36
N LYS A 37 4.83 5.68 -18.61
CA LYS A 37 5.89 5.07 -17.78
C LYS A 37 7.22 5.82 -17.84
N SER A 38 7.53 6.44 -18.98
CA SER A 38 8.75 7.25 -19.11
C SER A 38 8.61 8.54 -18.32
N PHE A 39 7.46 9.21 -18.46
CA PHE A 39 7.14 10.43 -17.73
C PHE A 39 7.14 10.20 -16.21
N GLU A 40 6.52 9.11 -15.74
CA GLU A 40 6.50 8.76 -14.32
C GLU A 40 7.91 8.60 -13.74
N ARG A 41 8.83 7.95 -14.48
CA ARG A 41 10.23 7.80 -14.06
C ARG A 41 10.97 9.14 -14.03
N GLU A 42 10.72 10.03 -15.00
CA GLU A 42 11.31 11.37 -15.02
C GLU A 42 10.79 12.21 -13.84
N VAL A 43 9.51 12.10 -13.51
CA VAL A 43 8.88 12.73 -12.34
C VAL A 43 9.48 12.19 -11.03
N ASP A 44 9.63 10.87 -10.91
CA ASP A 44 10.24 10.23 -9.74
C ASP A 44 11.68 10.73 -9.52
N THR A 45 12.47 10.79 -10.60
CA THR A 45 13.83 11.32 -10.56
C THR A 45 13.86 12.78 -10.10
N LEU A 46 12.94 13.61 -10.63
CA LEU A 46 12.82 15.01 -10.25
C LEU A 46 12.46 15.18 -8.76
N ILE A 47 11.50 14.39 -8.27
CA ILE A 47 11.08 14.41 -6.86
C ILE A 47 12.24 14.00 -5.96
N ALA A 48 12.95 12.92 -6.29
CA ALA A 48 14.07 12.41 -5.50
C ALA A 48 15.23 13.43 -5.38
N GLU A 49 15.55 14.11 -6.48
CA GLU A 49 16.62 15.11 -6.53
C GLU A 49 16.29 16.36 -5.72
N TYR A 50 15.10 16.94 -5.91
CA TYR A 50 14.78 18.24 -5.32
C TYR A 50 14.28 18.14 -3.87
N LEU A 51 13.75 17.00 -3.43
CA LEU A 51 13.39 16.79 -2.02
C LEU A 51 14.58 16.52 -1.11
N THR A 52 15.73 16.13 -1.66
CA THR A 52 16.95 15.88 -0.89
C THR A 52 17.89 17.09 -0.86
N MET A 53 17.65 18.08 -1.73
CA MET A 53 18.44 19.30 -1.80
C MET A 53 17.98 20.34 -0.76
N PRO A 54 18.92 21.00 -0.07
CA PRO A 54 18.60 22.17 0.76
C PRO A 54 17.94 23.28 -0.08
N MET A 55 16.85 23.88 0.42
CA MET A 55 16.07 24.88 -0.32
C MET A 55 16.90 26.07 -0.82
N ASN A 56 17.93 26.47 -0.07
CA ASN A 56 18.85 27.56 -0.45
C ASN A 56 19.73 27.25 -1.67
N LYS A 57 19.93 25.97 -2.02
CA LYS A 57 20.69 25.53 -3.19
C LYS A 57 19.81 25.31 -4.42
N VAL A 58 18.50 25.19 -4.22
CA VAL A 58 17.56 25.06 -5.33
C VAL A 58 17.49 26.41 -6.04
N LYS A 59 17.68 26.40 -7.36
CA LYS A 59 17.40 27.56 -8.21
C LYS A 59 16.13 27.34 -8.98
N LEU A 60 15.21 28.30 -8.87
CA LEU A 60 13.88 28.18 -9.49
C LEU A 60 13.95 28.13 -11.02
N ASP A 61 14.90 28.81 -11.64
CA ASP A 61 15.09 28.81 -13.09
C ASP A 61 15.56 27.44 -13.61
N GLU A 62 16.48 26.78 -12.91
CA GLU A 62 16.90 25.41 -13.21
C GLU A 62 15.75 24.41 -13.04
N LEU A 63 15.00 24.52 -11.94
CA LEU A 63 13.83 23.69 -11.68
C LEU A 63 12.76 23.84 -12.77
N LEU A 64 12.38 25.08 -13.10
CA LEU A 64 11.37 25.34 -14.14
C LEU A 64 11.82 24.83 -15.51
N ARG A 65 13.09 25.05 -15.89
CA ARG A 65 13.63 24.52 -17.15
C ARG A 65 13.55 23.00 -17.20
N LYS A 66 13.90 22.31 -16.11
CA LYS A 66 13.86 20.85 -16.03
C LYS A 66 12.43 20.31 -16.11
N ILE A 67 11.48 20.94 -15.42
CA ILE A 67 10.05 20.61 -15.52
C ILE A 67 9.57 20.74 -16.97
N PHE A 68 9.85 21.86 -17.64
CA PHE A 68 9.43 22.06 -19.04
C PHE A 68 10.10 21.08 -20.00
N GLN A 69 11.35 20.71 -19.75
CA GLN A 69 12.06 19.71 -20.56
C GLN A 69 11.41 18.33 -20.46
N ILE A 70 11.07 17.87 -19.25
CA ILE A 70 10.41 16.57 -18.99
C ILE A 70 9.03 16.53 -19.66
N VAL A 71 8.27 17.61 -19.52
CA VAL A 71 6.97 17.75 -20.16
C VAL A 71 7.08 17.66 -21.68
N TYR A 72 8.08 18.37 -22.26
CA TYR A 72 8.28 18.42 -23.70
C TYR A 72 8.76 17.07 -24.25
N SER A 73 9.75 16.42 -23.61
CA SER A 73 10.23 15.09 -23.98
C SER A 73 9.12 14.04 -23.93
N SER A 74 8.26 14.13 -22.91
CA SER A 74 7.16 13.19 -22.70
C SER A 74 5.92 13.48 -23.57
N HIS A 75 5.97 14.51 -24.43
CA HIS A 75 4.86 14.93 -25.31
C HIS A 75 3.59 15.28 -24.54
N ILE A 76 3.73 15.85 -23.35
CA ILE A 76 2.61 16.22 -22.49
C ILE A 76 2.14 17.62 -22.83
N LYS A 77 0.85 17.75 -23.15
CA LYS A 77 0.23 19.08 -23.25
C LYS A 77 -0.03 19.63 -21.87
N VAL A 78 0.72 20.67 -21.49
CA VAL A 78 0.49 21.41 -20.25
C VAL A 78 -0.75 22.30 -20.40
N PRO A 79 -1.68 22.27 -19.43
CA PRO A 79 -2.77 23.23 -19.38
C PRO A 79 -2.26 24.68 -19.27
N HIS A 80 -2.98 25.61 -19.90
CA HIS A 80 -2.57 27.02 -20.00
C HIS A 80 -2.32 27.67 -18.63
N GLU A 81 -3.08 27.27 -17.62
CA GLU A 81 -3.04 27.77 -16.25
C GLU A 81 -1.66 27.55 -15.61
N PHE A 82 -1.00 26.41 -15.85
CA PHE A 82 0.33 26.15 -15.32
C PHE A 82 1.41 27.00 -15.99
N ALA A 83 1.26 27.26 -17.29
CA ALA A 83 2.18 28.13 -18.02
C ALA A 83 2.09 29.58 -17.48
N LEU A 84 0.88 30.05 -17.14
CA LEU A 84 0.69 31.36 -16.50
C LEU A 84 1.36 31.42 -15.11
N VAL A 85 1.22 30.37 -14.29
CA VAL A 85 1.87 30.29 -12.98
C VAL A 85 3.39 30.33 -13.14
N ALA A 86 3.96 29.52 -14.04
CA ALA A 86 5.39 29.51 -14.30
C ALA A 86 5.90 30.89 -14.75
N LYS A 87 5.16 31.58 -15.63
CA LYS A 87 5.48 32.95 -16.06
C LYS A 87 5.45 33.95 -14.91
N ALA A 88 4.44 33.88 -14.05
CA ALA A 88 4.32 34.75 -12.88
C ALA A 88 5.49 34.52 -11.90
N LEU A 89 5.83 33.26 -11.62
CA LEU A 89 6.97 32.91 -10.78
C LEU A 89 8.30 33.41 -11.37
N GLY A 90 8.51 33.24 -12.67
CA GLY A 90 9.71 33.75 -13.35
C GLY A 90 9.80 35.28 -13.32
N MET A 91 8.68 35.98 -13.45
CA MET A 91 8.64 37.44 -13.33
C MET A 91 8.96 37.90 -11.90
N LEU A 92 8.40 37.24 -10.89
CA LEU A 92 8.68 37.54 -9.49
C LEU A 92 10.14 37.26 -9.13
N GLN A 93 10.71 36.14 -9.62
CA GLN A 93 12.13 35.84 -9.47
C GLN A 93 12.99 36.95 -10.09
N GLY A 94 12.70 37.35 -11.34
CA GLY A 94 13.46 38.40 -12.02
C GLY A 94 13.33 39.78 -11.35
N LEU A 95 12.22 40.05 -10.64
CA LEU A 95 12.08 41.24 -9.80
C LEU A 95 12.95 41.15 -8.55
N VAL A 96 12.90 40.01 -7.83
CA VAL A 96 13.71 39.79 -6.62
C VAL A 96 15.19 39.85 -6.94
N GLU A 97 15.63 39.25 -8.05
CA GLU A 97 17.03 39.26 -8.48
C GLU A 97 17.55 40.66 -8.80
N LYS A 98 16.67 41.58 -9.24
CA LYS A 98 17.01 43.00 -9.45
C LYS A 98 17.04 43.82 -8.16
N LEU A 99 16.17 43.51 -7.20
CA LEU A 99 16.00 44.27 -5.95
C LEU A 99 16.96 43.81 -4.85
N ALA A 100 17.18 42.50 -4.75
CA ALA A 100 17.95 41.85 -3.70
C ALA A 100 18.68 40.61 -4.28
N PRO A 101 19.75 40.80 -5.07
CA PRO A 101 20.44 39.73 -5.80
C PRO A 101 21.04 38.64 -4.90
N GLU A 102 21.30 38.96 -3.63
CA GLU A 102 21.89 38.01 -2.67
C GLU A 102 20.86 37.06 -2.03
N ILE A 103 19.56 37.32 -2.24
CA ILE A 103 18.48 36.53 -1.64
C ILE A 103 17.95 35.50 -2.64
N ASN A 104 17.96 34.23 -2.25
CA ASN A 104 17.31 33.18 -3.03
C ASN A 104 15.77 33.34 -2.96
N PHE A 105 15.13 33.51 -4.12
CA PHE A 105 13.67 33.63 -4.25
C PHE A 105 12.90 32.51 -3.54
N LEU A 106 13.38 31.26 -3.61
CA LEU A 106 12.70 30.12 -2.99
C LEU A 106 12.67 30.20 -1.47
N MET A 107 13.65 30.85 -0.83
CA MET A 107 13.64 31.08 0.62
C MET A 107 12.49 32.01 1.03
N ILE A 108 12.15 32.99 0.18
CA ILE A 108 11.03 33.89 0.39
C ILE A 108 9.70 33.16 0.14
N ALA A 109 9.66 32.28 -0.87
CA ALA A 109 8.47 31.54 -1.26
C ALA A 109 8.12 30.38 -0.31
N GLU A 110 9.11 29.78 0.38
CA GLU A 110 8.93 28.63 1.28
C GLU A 110 7.80 28.79 2.30
N PRO A 111 7.73 29.86 3.13
CA PRO A 111 6.65 30.01 4.11
C PRO A 111 5.26 30.12 3.47
N ILE A 112 5.19 30.73 2.28
CA ILE A 112 3.94 30.86 1.51
C ILE A 112 3.53 29.48 0.99
N ALA A 113 4.46 28.73 0.41
CA ALA A 113 4.25 27.38 -0.09
C ALA A 113 3.76 26.45 1.03
N LYS A 114 4.42 26.47 2.20
CA LYS A 114 3.99 25.73 3.40
C LYS A 114 2.55 26.07 3.78
N LYS A 115 2.17 27.34 3.83
CA LYS A 115 0.80 27.76 4.16
C LYS A 115 -0.24 27.27 3.15
N LEU A 116 0.09 27.27 1.86
CA LEU A 116 -0.79 26.76 0.80
C LEU A 116 -0.96 25.25 0.90
N ILE A 117 0.14 24.53 1.07
CA ILE A 117 0.19 23.09 1.34
C ILE A 117 -0.72 22.77 2.53
N TYR A 118 -0.51 23.39 3.69
CA TYR A 118 -1.33 23.16 4.89
C TYR A 118 -2.82 23.42 4.67
N ARG A 119 -3.19 24.44 3.89
CA ARG A 119 -4.61 24.70 3.55
C ARG A 119 -5.18 23.60 2.66
N SER A 120 -4.43 23.13 1.68
CA SER A 120 -4.82 22.00 0.83
C SER A 120 -4.98 20.71 1.66
N PHE A 121 -4.20 20.54 2.73
CA PHE A 121 -4.27 19.41 3.67
C PHE A 121 -5.33 19.54 4.79
N SER A 122 -6.08 20.65 4.88
CA SER A 122 -7.07 20.79 5.95
C SER A 122 -8.15 19.69 5.89
N LEU A 123 -8.53 19.17 7.06
CA LEU A 123 -9.39 17.98 7.27
C LEU A 123 -10.70 18.00 6.48
N GLU A 124 -11.18 19.17 6.10
CA GLU A 124 -12.42 19.37 5.33
C GLU A 124 -12.34 18.73 3.93
N ASN A 125 -11.14 18.62 3.33
CA ASN A 125 -10.94 17.94 2.04
C ASN A 125 -10.52 16.47 2.19
N ALA A 126 -9.84 16.09 3.28
CA ALA A 126 -9.36 14.71 3.48
C ALA A 126 -10.50 13.69 3.58
N GLY A 127 -11.65 14.08 4.15
CA GLY A 127 -12.84 13.24 4.23
C GLY A 127 -13.39 12.85 2.84
N ASP A 128 -13.25 13.72 1.84
CA ASP A 128 -13.72 13.45 0.47
C ASP A 128 -12.77 12.52 -0.30
N HIS A 129 -11.46 12.56 -0.04
CA HIS A 129 -10.51 11.59 -0.62
C HIS A 129 -10.75 10.19 -0.05
N PHE A 130 -10.94 10.06 1.26
CA PHE A 130 -11.25 8.78 1.90
C PHE A 130 -12.60 8.21 1.42
N LYS A 131 -13.62 9.08 1.26
CA LYS A 131 -14.91 8.70 0.66
C LYS A 131 -14.77 8.26 -0.79
N LYS A 132 -13.97 8.95 -1.62
CA LYS A 132 -13.76 8.55 -3.02
C LYS A 132 -13.03 7.22 -3.14
N SER A 133 -11.98 6.99 -2.35
CA SER A 133 -11.30 5.68 -2.34
C SER A 133 -12.22 4.56 -1.84
N LEU A 134 -13.04 4.81 -0.81
CA LEU A 134 -14.04 3.85 -0.35
C LEU A 134 -15.16 3.61 -1.38
N LEU A 135 -15.63 4.65 -2.07
CA LEU A 135 -16.64 4.53 -3.13
C LEU A 135 -16.08 3.80 -4.36
N ALA A 136 -14.81 3.98 -4.72
CA ALA A 136 -14.16 3.24 -5.79
C ALA A 136 -14.03 1.74 -5.45
N TYR A 137 -13.66 1.42 -4.21
CA TYR A 137 -13.66 0.04 -3.71
C TYR A 137 -15.07 -0.55 -3.64
N TYR A 138 -16.07 0.24 -3.23
CA TYR A 138 -17.48 -0.16 -3.21
C TYR A 138 -18.01 -0.44 -4.62
N HIS A 139 -17.67 0.40 -5.60
CA HIS A 139 -18.05 0.19 -6.99
C HIS A 139 -17.42 -1.09 -7.56
N LEU A 140 -16.13 -1.34 -7.30
CA LEU A 140 -15.47 -2.59 -7.67
C LEU A 140 -16.18 -3.82 -7.08
N PHE A 141 -16.54 -3.77 -5.78
CA PHE A 141 -17.28 -4.84 -5.12
C PHE A 141 -18.73 -4.98 -5.60
N SER A 142 -19.36 -3.89 -6.05
CA SER A 142 -20.74 -3.89 -6.56
C SER A 142 -20.85 -4.41 -8.00
N GLU A 143 -19.79 -4.29 -8.80
CA GLU A 143 -19.73 -4.77 -10.19
C GLU A 143 -19.19 -6.20 -10.31
N LEU A 144 -18.48 -6.69 -9.29
CA LEU A 144 -17.99 -8.07 -9.19
C LEU A 144 -19.10 -9.13 -9.36
N PRO A 145 -20.28 -9.01 -8.69
CA PRO A 145 -21.38 -9.95 -8.84
C PRO A 145 -21.97 -9.97 -10.25
N ALA A 146 -22.05 -8.81 -10.91
CA ALA A 146 -22.57 -8.69 -12.27
C ALA A 146 -21.60 -9.31 -13.29
N THR A 147 -20.30 -9.09 -13.10
CA THR A 147 -19.23 -9.67 -13.92
C THR A 147 -19.17 -11.20 -13.75
N LEU A 148 -19.25 -11.69 -12.50
CA LEU A 148 -19.36 -13.12 -12.20
C LEU A 148 -20.61 -13.74 -12.78
N ARG A 149 -21.78 -13.08 -12.68
CA ARG A 149 -23.02 -13.54 -13.34
C ARG A 149 -22.84 -13.64 -14.85
N ASN A 150 -22.20 -12.67 -15.49
CA ASN A 150 -21.97 -12.69 -16.93
C ASN A 150 -20.99 -13.81 -17.34
N ILE A 151 -19.96 -14.09 -16.54
CA ILE A 151 -19.04 -15.22 -16.76
C ILE A 151 -19.78 -16.54 -16.58
N LEU A 152 -20.55 -16.69 -15.50
CA LEU A 152 -21.34 -17.90 -15.22
C LEU A 152 -22.42 -18.13 -16.29
N ARG A 153 -23.06 -17.07 -16.79
CA ARG A 153 -24.07 -17.17 -17.86
C ARG A 153 -23.44 -17.48 -19.22
N LYS A 154 -22.22 -16.99 -19.49
CA LYS A 154 -21.42 -17.38 -20.66
C LYS A 154 -20.85 -18.80 -20.55
N ALA A 155 -20.60 -19.29 -19.33
CA ALA A 155 -20.19 -20.68 -19.08
C ALA A 155 -21.37 -21.66 -19.16
N ALA A 156 -22.57 -21.21 -18.77
CA ALA A 156 -23.80 -22.00 -18.83
C ALA A 156 -24.48 -21.98 -20.21
N GLY A 157 -24.19 -20.96 -21.03
CA GLY A 157 -24.71 -20.80 -22.39
C GLY A 157 -23.81 -21.45 -23.42
N GLU A 158 -24.34 -22.46 -24.09
CA GLU A 158 -23.87 -23.17 -25.29
C GLU A 158 -22.62 -22.60 -25.99
N SER A 159 -21.59 -23.45 -26.09
CA SER A 159 -20.39 -23.38 -26.96
C SER A 159 -19.12 -22.66 -26.48
N LEU A 160 -18.88 -22.57 -25.17
CA LEU A 160 -17.49 -22.45 -24.70
C LEU A 160 -16.80 -23.82 -24.72
N ASN A 161 -16.33 -24.22 -25.90
CA ASN A 161 -15.23 -25.16 -26.08
C ASN A 161 -13.91 -24.54 -25.57
N VAL A 162 -13.92 -23.99 -24.34
CA VAL A 162 -12.69 -23.76 -23.62
C VAL A 162 -12.28 -25.16 -23.19
N LYS A 163 -11.36 -25.75 -23.96
CA LYS A 163 -10.49 -26.80 -23.45
C LYS A 163 -9.71 -26.20 -22.28
N PHE A 164 -10.37 -26.09 -21.12
CA PHE A 164 -9.69 -26.18 -19.86
C PHE A 164 -9.13 -27.58 -19.88
N GLU A 165 -7.89 -27.71 -20.36
CA GLU A 165 -7.07 -28.85 -19.99
C GLU A 165 -7.01 -28.81 -18.46
N LEU A 166 -7.92 -29.56 -17.85
CA LEU A 166 -8.07 -29.81 -16.42
C LEU A 166 -6.87 -30.61 -15.87
N THR A 167 -5.67 -30.37 -16.40
CA THR A 167 -4.43 -31.05 -16.05
C THR A 167 -3.96 -30.65 -14.64
N ASP A 168 -4.40 -29.49 -14.13
CA ASP A 168 -3.88 -28.91 -12.89
C ASP A 168 -4.83 -28.89 -11.69
N MET A 169 -6.06 -29.41 -11.79
CA MET A 169 -6.94 -29.50 -10.62
C MET A 169 -6.34 -30.39 -9.53
N ASN A 170 -5.65 -31.47 -9.92
CA ASN A 170 -4.90 -32.32 -8.99
C ASN A 170 -3.69 -31.58 -8.39
N MET A 171 -3.06 -30.67 -9.14
CA MET A 171 -1.94 -29.87 -8.64
C MET A 171 -2.41 -28.80 -7.64
N LEU A 172 -3.56 -28.17 -7.92
CA LEU A 172 -4.23 -27.23 -7.04
C LEU A 172 -4.67 -27.90 -5.73
N GLN A 173 -5.32 -29.06 -5.81
CA GLN A 173 -5.71 -29.86 -4.63
C GLN A 173 -4.48 -30.23 -3.78
N ARG A 174 -3.41 -30.75 -4.41
CA ARG A 174 -2.16 -31.06 -3.69
C ARG A 174 -1.44 -29.83 -3.11
N ARG A 175 -1.62 -28.65 -3.71
CA ARG A 175 -1.11 -27.38 -3.15
C ARG A 175 -1.95 -26.93 -1.96
N LEU A 176 -3.27 -26.99 -2.08
CA LEU A 176 -4.21 -26.66 -1.00
C LEU A 176 -4.03 -27.61 0.19
N GLU A 177 -3.95 -28.92 -0.02
CA GLU A 177 -3.66 -29.89 1.04
C GLU A 177 -2.33 -29.63 1.73
N ARG A 178 -1.29 -29.21 1.00
CA ARG A 178 -0.01 -28.81 1.59
C ARG A 178 -0.14 -27.54 2.44
N VAL A 179 -0.91 -26.56 1.99
CA VAL A 179 -1.17 -25.33 2.74
C VAL A 179 -1.97 -25.64 4.00
N PHE A 180 -3.07 -26.41 3.90
CA PHE A 180 -3.86 -26.84 5.04
C PHE A 180 -3.04 -27.65 6.03
N ASN A 181 -2.23 -28.61 5.58
CA ASN A 181 -1.35 -29.37 6.46
C ASN A 181 -0.32 -28.47 7.16
N ARG A 182 0.23 -27.47 6.46
CA ARG A 182 1.16 -26.50 7.07
C ARG A 182 0.47 -25.60 8.09
N ILE A 183 -0.77 -25.20 7.85
CA ILE A 183 -1.59 -24.43 8.79
C ILE A 183 -1.92 -25.29 10.01
N SER A 184 -2.42 -26.51 9.82
CA SER A 184 -2.71 -27.46 10.92
C SER A 184 -1.46 -27.70 11.78
N PHE A 185 -0.29 -27.86 11.16
CA PHE A 185 0.98 -28.01 11.88
C PHE A 185 1.36 -26.75 12.68
N SER A 186 1.21 -25.56 12.09
CA SER A 186 1.49 -24.29 12.77
C SER A 186 0.55 -24.07 13.97
N VAL A 187 -0.74 -24.37 13.80
CA VAL A 187 -1.75 -24.28 14.87
C VAL A 187 -1.46 -25.30 15.97
N MET A 188 -1.04 -26.51 15.62
CA MET A 188 -0.64 -27.55 16.58
C MET A 188 0.57 -27.12 17.42
N LEU A 189 1.61 -26.60 16.77
CA LEU A 189 2.80 -26.08 17.46
C LEU A 189 2.42 -24.95 18.43
N LEU A 190 1.53 -24.05 18.00
CA LEU A 190 1.04 -22.97 18.84
C LEU A 190 0.27 -23.51 20.06
N ALA A 191 -0.63 -24.49 19.87
CA ALA A 191 -1.36 -25.11 20.96
C ALA A 191 -0.43 -25.79 21.98
N ILE A 192 0.57 -26.55 21.50
CA ILE A 192 1.58 -27.19 22.35
C ILE A 192 2.38 -26.13 23.11
N SER A 193 2.80 -25.05 22.45
CA SER A 193 3.55 -23.97 23.08
C SER A 193 2.75 -23.29 24.19
N ILE A 194 1.43 -23.09 24.01
CA ILE A 194 0.56 -22.52 25.05
C ILE A 194 0.44 -23.48 26.23
N ILE A 195 0.27 -24.78 25.99
CA ILE A 195 0.19 -25.79 27.06
C ILE A 195 1.48 -25.81 27.88
N ILE A 196 2.64 -25.86 27.22
CA ILE A 196 3.95 -25.86 27.90
C ILE A 196 4.16 -24.55 28.68
N ALA A 197 3.78 -23.41 28.11
CA ALA A 197 3.87 -22.13 28.79
C ALA A 197 2.96 -22.08 30.04
N GLY A 198 1.73 -22.60 29.93
CA GLY A 198 0.80 -22.72 31.04
C GLY A 198 1.32 -23.61 32.17
N ASP A 199 1.91 -24.75 31.81
CA ASP A 199 2.53 -25.67 32.76
C ASP A 199 3.74 -25.04 33.47
N LEU A 200 4.58 -24.29 32.73
CA LEU A 200 5.74 -23.60 33.28
C LEU A 200 5.34 -22.51 34.28
N ILE A 201 4.32 -21.71 33.95
CA ILE A 201 3.78 -20.68 34.84
C ILE A 201 3.16 -21.32 36.09
N SER A 202 2.37 -22.40 35.92
CA SER A 202 1.76 -23.14 37.03
C SER A 202 2.79 -23.72 38.00
N PHE A 203 3.88 -24.28 37.46
CA PHE A 203 5.00 -24.78 38.25
C PHE A 203 5.70 -23.66 39.03
N GLY A 204 5.99 -22.52 38.38
CA GLY A 204 6.61 -21.36 39.01
C GLY A 204 5.77 -20.75 40.13
N LEU A 205 4.44 -20.68 39.96
CA LEU A 205 3.51 -20.18 40.99
C LEU A 205 3.28 -21.17 42.14
N SER A 206 3.57 -22.45 41.93
CA SER A 206 3.37 -23.47 42.95
C SER A 206 4.52 -23.55 43.95
N ALA A 207 5.70 -23.00 43.69
CA ALA A 207 6.96 -23.17 44.44
C ALA A 207 6.99 -22.73 45.93
N GLY A 208 5.84 -22.44 46.56
CA GLY A 208 5.76 -22.02 47.97
C GLY A 208 4.46 -22.36 48.70
N LYS A 209 3.70 -23.38 48.28
CA LYS A 209 2.46 -23.81 48.96
C LYS A 209 2.65 -25.08 49.80
N SER A 210 1.67 -25.49 50.60
CA SER A 210 1.75 -26.67 51.48
C SER A 210 1.91 -27.98 50.68
N ALA A 211 2.55 -29.00 51.27
CA ALA A 211 2.90 -30.27 50.63
C ALA A 211 1.70 -30.99 49.96
N GLU A 212 0.50 -30.87 50.54
CA GLU A 212 -0.73 -31.45 49.98
C GLU A 212 -1.22 -30.71 48.73
N MET A 213 -1.07 -29.38 48.69
CA MET A 213 -1.44 -28.55 47.54
C MET A 213 -0.47 -28.74 46.36
N HIS A 214 0.81 -29.02 46.65
CA HIS A 214 1.81 -29.37 45.65
C HIS A 214 1.52 -30.70 44.95
N ALA A 215 1.11 -31.72 45.70
CA ALA A 215 0.78 -33.03 45.14
C ALA A 215 -0.43 -32.93 44.19
N PHE A 216 -1.44 -32.13 44.55
CA PHE A 216 -2.60 -31.88 43.72
C PHE A 216 -2.27 -31.13 42.42
N ASN A 217 -1.45 -30.06 42.49
CA ASN A 217 -1.02 -29.32 41.31
C ASN A 217 -0.16 -30.17 40.35
N ILE A 218 0.75 -31.00 40.88
CA ILE A 218 1.55 -31.92 40.06
C ILE A 218 0.66 -32.98 39.39
N ALA A 219 -0.37 -33.46 40.06
CA ALA A 219 -1.32 -34.41 39.48
C ALA A 219 -2.08 -33.78 38.30
N ILE A 220 -2.62 -32.57 38.46
CA ILE A 220 -3.31 -31.84 37.38
C ILE A 220 -2.36 -31.62 36.19
N LEU A 221 -1.14 -31.14 36.45
CA LEU A 221 -0.13 -30.90 35.42
C LEU A 221 0.19 -32.18 34.62
N LYS A 222 0.43 -33.29 35.31
CA LYS A 222 0.68 -34.59 34.67
C LYS A 222 -0.49 -35.05 33.82
N THR A 223 -1.72 -34.89 34.31
CA THR A 223 -2.92 -35.28 33.54
C THR A 223 -3.11 -34.40 32.29
N GLY A 224 -2.86 -33.09 32.39
CA GLY A 224 -2.94 -32.16 31.26
C GLY A 224 -1.90 -32.48 30.18
N LEU A 225 -0.66 -32.76 30.58
CA LEU A 225 0.41 -33.14 29.67
C LEU A 225 0.14 -34.47 28.96
N VAL A 226 -0.40 -35.47 29.68
CA VAL A 226 -0.79 -36.75 29.07
C VAL A 226 -1.92 -36.58 28.07
N LEU A 227 -2.95 -35.79 28.39
CA LEU A 227 -4.04 -35.46 27.46
C LEU A 227 -3.53 -34.76 26.20
N ALA A 228 -2.63 -33.79 26.35
CA ALA A 228 -2.01 -33.09 25.23
C ALA A 228 -1.24 -34.05 24.31
N VAL A 229 -0.43 -34.95 24.88
CA VAL A 229 0.31 -35.97 24.13
C VAL A 229 -0.63 -36.91 23.37
N ILE A 230 -1.74 -37.33 23.98
CA ILE A 230 -2.73 -38.19 23.32
C ILE A 230 -3.38 -37.49 22.13
N ILE A 231 -3.77 -36.21 22.26
CA ILE A 231 -4.35 -35.42 21.18
C ILE A 231 -3.35 -35.26 20.02
N VAL A 232 -2.09 -34.94 20.33
CA VAL A 232 -1.03 -34.80 19.33
C VAL A 232 -0.77 -36.10 18.60
N LEU A 233 -0.66 -37.23 19.31
CA LEU A 233 -0.47 -38.54 18.71
C LEU A 233 -1.66 -38.96 17.82
N GLY A 234 -2.90 -38.74 18.29
CA GLY A 234 -4.10 -39.03 17.52
C GLY A 234 -4.18 -38.25 16.21
N LEU A 235 -3.77 -36.98 16.22
CA LEU A 235 -3.75 -36.13 15.03
C LEU A 235 -2.60 -36.46 14.07
N ILE A 236 -1.41 -36.83 14.58
CA ILE A 236 -0.31 -37.32 13.75
C ILE A 236 -0.75 -38.58 13.00
N VAL A 237 -1.38 -39.53 13.69
CA VAL A 237 -1.93 -40.74 13.06
C VAL A 237 -3.00 -40.39 12.01
N SER A 238 -3.86 -39.41 12.29
CA SER A 238 -4.85 -38.91 11.32
C SER A 238 -4.20 -38.32 10.05
N MET A 239 -3.15 -37.51 10.19
CA MET A 239 -2.38 -36.97 9.07
C MET A 239 -1.72 -38.05 8.21
N PHE A 240 -1.19 -39.10 8.83
CA PHE A 240 -0.63 -40.25 8.09
C PHE A 240 -1.71 -41.08 7.41
N ARG A 241 -2.89 -41.21 8.01
CA ARG A 241 -4.02 -41.92 7.40
C ARG A 241 -4.64 -41.16 6.22
N SER A 242 -4.61 -39.83 6.25
CA SER A 242 -5.07 -38.98 5.14
C SER A 242 -4.12 -38.94 3.94
N ARG A 243 -2.91 -39.50 4.06
CA ARG A 243 -1.93 -39.59 2.96
C ARG A 243 -1.98 -40.92 2.18
N ARG A 244 -2.81 -41.88 2.59
CA ARG A 244 -3.13 -43.10 1.81
C ARG A 244 -4.50 -42.94 1.17
#